data_AF-A0A3D2H3M2-F1
#
_entry.id   AF-A0A3D2H3M2-F1
#
_cell.length_a   1.000
_cell.length_b   1.000
_cell.length_c   1.000
_cell.angle_alpha   90.00
_cell.angle_beta   90.00
_cell.angle_gamma   90.00
#
_symmetry.space_group_name_H-M   'P 1'
#
loop_
_entity.id
_entity.type
_entity.pdbx_description
1 polymer ?
#
loop_
_entity_poly.entity_id
_entity_poly.type
_entity_poly.pdbx_seq_one_letter_code
_entity_poly.pdbx_strand_id
1 'polypeptide(L)'
;MQNLYKPQVYPKDLHSLITQTRTGIELANRWMLGWPAKVKTLIEAQEYQVAFEMQLEQEIEAEANAAQYSHLSSWEKREVLGLSESP
;
A
#
# COMPACT_ATOMS: atom_id res chain seq x y z
N MET A 1 -1.20 -9.36 -12.59
CA MET A 1 -1.51 -9.34 -11.14
C MET A 1 -0.25 -9.76 -10.42
N GLN A 2 0.40 -8.85 -9.67
CA GLN A 2 1.52 -9.25 -8.82
C GLN A 2 1.00 -9.99 -7.60
N ASN A 3 1.75 -10.98 -7.12
CA ASN A 3 1.38 -11.75 -5.93
C ASN A 3 2.11 -11.20 -4.70
N LEU A 4 1.42 -11.22 -3.56
CA LEU A 4 2.01 -10.89 -2.28
C LEU A 4 3.06 -11.95 -1.89
N TYR A 5 4.24 -11.49 -1.49
CA TYR A 5 5.35 -12.33 -1.05
C TYR A 5 5.12 -12.77 0.39
N LYS A 6 5.16 -14.10 0.63
CA LYS A 6 4.86 -14.72 1.93
C LYS A 6 3.52 -14.24 2.52
N PRO A 7 2.39 -14.44 1.81
CA PRO A 7 1.09 -13.92 2.22
C PRO A 7 0.64 -14.45 3.60
N GLN A 8 1.09 -15.66 3.97
CA GLN A 8 0.85 -16.30 5.26
C GLN A 8 1.38 -15.53 6.48
N VAL A 9 2.25 -14.54 6.30
CA VAL A 9 2.77 -13.71 7.40
C VAL A 9 1.77 -12.63 7.81
N TYR A 10 0.87 -12.26 6.90
CA TYR A 10 -0.10 -11.20 7.13
C TYR A 10 -1.42 -11.79 7.65
N PRO A 11 -1.96 -11.26 8.77
CA PRO A 11 -3.34 -11.49 9.18
C PRO A 11 -4.33 -11.17 8.05
N LYS A 12 -5.54 -11.76 8.10
CA LYS A 12 -6.56 -11.60 7.04
C LYS A 12 -6.93 -10.14 6.79
N ASP A 13 -6.99 -9.32 7.82
CA ASP A 13 -7.37 -7.91 7.71
C ASP A 13 -6.29 -7.12 6.95
N LEU A 14 -5.02 -7.32 7.33
CA LEU A 14 -3.87 -6.75 6.63
C LEU A 14 -3.75 -7.26 5.19
N HIS A 15 -4.04 -8.54 4.96
CA HIS A 15 -4.02 -9.11 3.63
C HIS A 15 -5.04 -8.44 2.71
N SER A 16 -6.26 -8.21 3.20
CA SER A 16 -7.31 -7.50 2.45
C SER A 16 -6.83 -6.10 2.07
N LEU A 17 -6.34 -5.32 3.04
CA LEU A 17 -5.81 -3.98 2.84
C LEU A 17 -4.67 -3.94 1.79
N ILE A 18 -3.65 -4.79 1.94
CA ILE A 18 -2.48 -4.82 1.05
C ILE A 18 -2.88 -5.13 -0.40
N THR A 19 -3.84 -6.02 -0.59
CA THR A 19 -4.24 -6.50 -1.92
C THR A 19 -5.27 -5.62 -2.64
N GLN A 20 -5.78 -4.57 -2.00
CA GLN A 20 -6.70 -3.62 -2.63
C GLN A 20 -6.07 -2.92 -3.84
N THR A 21 -4.76 -2.67 -3.81
CA THR A 21 -4.08 -1.85 -4.81
C THR A 21 -2.78 -2.52 -5.26
N ARG A 22 -2.38 -2.28 -6.52
CA ARG A 22 -1.10 -2.79 -7.02
C ARG A 22 0.08 -2.22 -6.22
N THR A 23 0.04 -0.92 -5.94
CA THR A 23 1.06 -0.21 -5.15
C THR A 23 1.15 -0.77 -3.72
N GLY A 24 0.03 -1.19 -3.13
CA GLY A 24 0.00 -1.88 -1.84
C GLY A 24 0.77 -3.20 -1.86
N ILE A 25 0.53 -4.04 -2.87
CA ILE A 25 1.26 -5.31 -3.04
C ILE A 25 2.76 -5.05 -3.24
N GLU A 26 3.11 -4.08 -4.08
CA GLU A 26 4.51 -3.71 -4.34
C GLU A 26 5.21 -3.20 -3.08
N LEU A 27 4.55 -2.34 -2.30
CA LEU A 27 5.07 -1.79 -1.05
C LEU A 27 5.29 -2.88 -0.01
N ALA A 28 4.30 -3.75 0.20
CA ALA A 28 4.38 -4.85 1.17
C ALA A 28 5.50 -5.83 0.80
N ASN A 29 5.63 -6.15 -0.49
CA ASN A 29 6.74 -6.95 -1.01
C ASN A 29 8.09 -6.29 -0.74
N ARG A 30 8.21 -4.98 -0.99
CA ARG A 30 9.44 -4.21 -0.75
C ARG A 30 9.84 -4.24 0.72
N TRP A 31 8.88 -4.05 1.62
CA TRP A 31 9.10 -4.09 3.06
C TRP A 31 9.51 -5.48 3.52
N MET A 32 8.83 -6.54 3.05
CA MET A 32 9.14 -7.91 3.44
C MET A 32 10.49 -8.40 2.88
N LEU A 33 10.91 -7.91 1.71
CA LEU A 33 12.21 -8.22 1.12
C LEU A 33 13.35 -7.42 1.78
N GLY A 34 13.14 -6.14 2.07
CA GLY A 34 14.16 -5.26 2.64
C GLY A 34 14.32 -5.39 4.16
N TRP A 35 13.20 -5.48 4.89
CA TRP A 35 13.18 -5.44 6.35
C TRP A 35 12.25 -6.50 6.97
N PRO A 36 12.41 -7.80 6.65
CA PRO A 36 11.49 -8.85 7.09
C PRO A 36 11.33 -8.94 8.62
N ALA A 37 12.39 -8.70 9.38
CA ALA A 37 12.33 -8.73 10.85
C ALA A 37 11.46 -7.58 11.39
N LYS A 38 11.67 -6.36 10.87
CA LYS A 38 10.91 -5.18 11.28
C LYS A 38 9.43 -5.31 10.93
N VAL A 39 9.12 -5.86 9.76
CA VAL A 39 7.74 -6.14 9.36
C VAL A 39 7.04 -7.07 10.34
N LYS A 40 7.70 -8.16 10.74
CA LYS A 40 7.14 -9.08 11.74
C LYS A 40 6.90 -8.38 13.08
N THR A 41 7.87 -7.61 13.57
CA THR A 41 7.71 -6.84 14.81
C THR A 41 6.54 -5.87 14.75
N LEU A 42 6.37 -5.15 13.63
CA LEU A 42 5.24 -4.24 13.45
C LEU A 42 3.90 -4.99 13.39
N ILE A 43 3.86 -6.18 12.79
CA ILE A 43 2.64 -7.01 12.76
C ILE A 43 2.29 -7.50 14.17
N GLU A 44 3.28 -7.99 14.92
CA GLU A 44 3.11 -8.46 16.30
C GLU A 44 2.69 -7.32 17.24
N ALA A 45 3.20 -6.11 17.02
CA ALA A 45 2.82 -4.90 17.77
C ALA A 45 1.49 -4.27 17.31
N GLN A 46 0.84 -4.81 16.26
CA GLN A 46 -0.34 -4.21 15.62
C GLN A 46 -0.12 -2.79 15.06
N GLU A 47 1.13 -2.37 14.87
CA GLU A 47 1.51 -1.06 14.34
C GLU A 47 1.71 -1.07 12.81
N TYR A 48 1.77 -2.26 12.20
CA TYR A 48 2.01 -2.42 10.77
C TYR A 48 0.98 -1.66 9.93
N GLN A 49 -0.31 -1.76 10.28
CA GLN A 49 -1.40 -1.19 9.48
C GLN A 49 -1.21 0.32 9.29
N VAL A 50 -1.07 1.05 10.40
CA VAL A 50 -0.96 2.52 10.39
C VAL A 50 0.28 2.97 9.62
N ALA A 51 1.43 2.33 9.87
CA ALA A 51 2.67 2.64 9.16
C ALA A 51 2.56 2.35 7.65
N PHE A 52 1.89 1.26 7.29
CA PHE A 52 1.70 0.85 5.91
C PHE A 52 0.77 1.80 5.15
N GLU A 53 -0.37 2.18 5.75
CA GLU A 53 -1.34 3.10 5.14
C GLU A 53 -0.73 4.48 4.87
N MET A 54 0.01 5.04 5.85
CA MET A 54 0.70 6.32 5.67
C MET A 54 1.71 6.29 4.50
N GLN A 55 2.50 5.21 4.40
CA GLN A 55 3.47 5.08 3.32
C GLN A 55 2.80 4.82 1.97
N LEU A 56 1.71 4.03 1.96
CA LEU A 56 0.94 3.74 0.76
C LEU A 56 0.33 5.01 0.16
N GLU A 57 -0.24 5.88 1.01
CA GLU A 57 -0.76 7.19 0.58
C GLU A 57 0.32 8.07 -0.05
N GLN A 58 1.52 8.11 0.56
CA GLN A 58 2.64 8.87 0.01
C GLN A 58 3.13 8.33 -1.34
N GLU A 59 3.21 7.00 -1.51
CA GLU A 59 3.63 6.39 -2.78
C GLU A 59 2.61 6.68 -3.89
N ILE A 60 1.33 6.58 -3.57
CA ILE A 60 0.23 6.92 -4.48
C ILE A 60 0.29 8.39 -4.89
N GLU A 61 0.48 9.29 -3.93
CA GLU A 61 0.57 10.72 -4.21
C GLU A 61 1.81 11.04 -5.07
N ALA A 62 2.94 10.40 -4.78
CA ALA A 62 4.16 10.52 -5.56
C ALA A 62 3.97 10.01 -7.00
N GLU A 63 3.31 8.87 -7.17
CA GLU A 63 3.01 8.29 -8.50
C GLU A 63 2.06 9.21 -9.29
N ALA A 64 1.02 9.75 -8.65
CA ALA A 64 0.12 10.71 -9.26
C ALA A 64 0.84 11.99 -9.72
N ASN A 65 1.72 12.54 -8.88
CA ASN A 65 2.49 13.72 -9.21
C ASN A 65 3.53 13.45 -10.32
N ALA A 66 4.17 12.27 -10.31
CA ALA A 66 5.14 11.87 -11.33
C ALA A 66 4.51 11.64 -12.71
N ALA A 67 3.26 11.17 -12.76
CA ALA A 67 2.51 10.93 -13.99
C ALA A 67 1.91 12.21 -14.62
N GLN A 68 2.41 13.40 -14.26
CA GLN A 68 1.95 14.72 -14.75
C GLN A 68 0.51 15.10 -14.38
N TYR A 69 -0.12 14.36 -13.46
CA TYR A 69 -1.43 14.72 -12.90
C TYR A 69 -1.35 15.78 -11.79
N SER A 70 -0.26 16.55 -11.73
CA SER A 70 -0.06 17.60 -10.71
C SER A 70 -1.18 18.63 -10.68
N HIS A 71 -1.90 18.80 -11.79
CA HIS A 71 -3.05 19.69 -11.95
C HIS A 71 -4.37 19.12 -11.42
N LEU A 72 -4.44 17.81 -11.12
CA LEU A 72 -5.62 17.16 -10.56
C LEU A 72 -5.64 17.30 -9.03
N SER A 73 -6.85 17.40 -8.49
CA SER A 73 -7.12 17.36 -7.06
C SER A 73 -6.76 15.99 -6.47
N SER A 74 -6.49 15.90 -5.17
CA SER A 74 -6.14 14.60 -4.53
C SER A 74 -7.21 13.52 -4.74
N TRP A 75 -8.48 13.91 -4.80
CA TRP A 75 -9.59 12.99 -5.12
C TRP A 75 -9.54 12.50 -6.57
N GLU A 76 -9.33 13.39 -7.54
CA GLU A 76 -9.24 13.04 -8.97
C GLU A 76 -8.02 12.16 -9.25
N LYS A 77 -6.89 12.43 -8.56
CA LYS A 77 -5.70 11.57 -8.59
C LYS A 77 -6.00 10.15 -8.09
N ARG A 78 -6.77 10.03 -7.01
CA ARG A 78 -7.20 8.74 -6.47
C ARG A 78 -8.14 8.00 -7.43
N GLU A 79 -9.03 8.69 -8.11
CA GLU A 79 -9.92 8.08 -9.11
C GLU A 79 -9.14 7.57 -10.33
N VAL A 80 -8.23 8.38 -10.89
CA VAL A 80 -7.37 7.99 -12.03
C VAL A 80 -6.49 6.78 -11.69
N LEU A 81 -6.01 6.68 -10.46
CA LEU A 81 -5.19 5.57 -9.98
C LEU A 81 -6.03 4.36 -9.52
N GLY A 82 -7.37 4.41 -9.61
CA GLY A 82 -8.25 3.30 -9.26
C GLY A 82 -8.36 3.04 -7.76
N LEU A 83 -8.19 4.08 -6.94
CA LEU A 83 -8.18 4.05 -5.48
C LEU A 83 -9.46 4.61 -4.85
N SER A 84 -10.36 5.16 -5.65
CA SER A 84 -11.68 5.58 -5.18
C SER A 84 -12.58 4.37 -5.02
N GLU A 85 -13.09 4.17 -3.80
CA GLU A 85 -14.30 3.37 -3.59
C GLU A 85 -15.40 4.00 -4.46
N SER A 86 -15.95 3.22 -5.40
CA SER A 86 -17.15 3.66 -6.12
C SER A 86 -18.27 3.89 -5.09
N PRO A 87 -19.08 4.95 -5.24
CA PRO A 87 -20.18 5.26 -4.32
C PRO A 87 -21.22 4.13 -4.25
#